data_AF-M8B9Y7-F1
#
_entry.id   AF-M8B9Y7-F1
#
_cell.length_a   1.000
_cell.length_b   1.000
_cell.length_c   1.000
_cell.angle_alpha   90.00
_cell.angle_beta   90.00
_cell.angle_gamma   90.00
#
_symmetry.space_group_name_H-M   'P 1'
#
loop_
_entity.id
_entity.type
_entity.pdbx_description
1 polymer ?
#
loop_
_entity_poly.entity_id
_entity_poly.type
_entity_poly.pdbx_seq_one_letter_code
_entity_poly.pdbx_strand_id
1 'polypeptide(L)'
;MAVSPSAARPRPILLLAASVVAVAVLARGARAQLSAGFYSASCPTVQGAVRQVMSQAVINDTRTGAAILRLFFHDCFVNELFNNGAVDSLVRLYSANPAAFSADFAASMINLGNVSPLTGSSGEIRLDCRKVNS
;
A
#
# COMPACT_ATOMS: atom_id res chain seq x y z
N MET A 1 6.66 45.98 49.83
CA MET A 1 7.07 46.47 48.49
C MET A 1 6.74 45.37 47.49
N ALA A 2 5.58 45.43 46.85
CA ALA A 2 5.19 44.46 45.82
C ALA A 2 5.59 45.05 44.45
N VAL A 3 6.57 44.45 43.80
CA VAL A 3 6.94 44.78 42.43
C VAL A 3 5.90 44.11 41.52
N SER A 4 4.98 44.89 40.95
CA SER A 4 4.07 44.41 39.91
C SER A 4 4.89 44.08 38.64
N PRO A 5 4.74 42.89 38.04
CA PRO A 5 5.43 42.57 36.79
C PRO A 5 4.78 43.36 35.65
N SER A 6 5.58 44.16 34.93
CA SER A 6 5.17 44.75 33.66
C SER A 6 4.97 43.64 32.63
N ALA A 7 3.72 43.39 32.26
CA ALA A 7 3.39 42.56 31.11
C ALA A 7 3.87 43.27 29.84
N ALA A 8 5.01 42.80 29.30
CA ALA A 8 5.53 43.27 28.02
C ALA A 8 4.49 42.99 26.93
N ARG A 9 4.03 44.05 26.24
CA ARG A 9 3.11 43.92 25.11
C ARG A 9 3.87 43.26 23.96
N PRO A 10 3.41 42.11 23.43
CA PRO A 10 4.10 41.44 22.34
C PRO A 10 4.11 42.34 21.11
N ARG A 11 5.29 42.48 20.48
CA ARG A 11 5.44 43.25 19.23
C ARG A 11 4.53 42.65 18.15
N PRO A 12 3.86 43.47 17.32
CA PRO A 12 2.93 42.97 16.30
C PRO A 12 3.59 41.98 15.32
N ILE A 13 4.89 42.15 15.06
CA ILE A 13 5.69 41.22 14.25
C ILE A 13 5.79 39.82 14.90
N LEU A 14 5.90 39.76 16.23
CA LEU A 14 5.99 38.49 16.97
C LEU A 14 4.65 37.74 16.95
N LEU A 15 3.53 38.47 16.99
CA LEU A 15 2.18 37.89 16.85
C LEU A 15 1.92 37.35 15.44
N LEU A 16 2.37 38.07 14.41
CA LEU A 16 2.32 37.62 13.02
C LEU A 16 3.18 36.37 12.79
N ALA A 17 4.41 36.36 13.31
CA ALA A 17 5.28 35.18 13.22
C ALA A 17 4.68 33.96 13.95
N ALA A 18 4.14 34.15 15.16
CA ALA A 18 3.50 33.09 15.92
C ALA A 18 2.26 32.50 15.22
N SER A 19 1.44 33.36 14.59
CA SER A 19 0.27 32.91 13.82
C SER A 19 0.64 32.18 12.53
N VAL A 20 1.66 32.63 11.79
CA VAL A 20 2.17 31.92 10.60
C VAL A 20 2.73 30.53 10.97
N VAL A 21 3.49 30.43 12.07
CA VAL A 21 4.00 29.13 12.56
C VAL A 21 2.86 28.21 12.98
N ALA A 22 1.85 28.72 13.68
CA ALA A 22 0.67 27.93 14.07
C ALA A 22 -0.11 27.40 12.85
N VAL A 23 -0.32 28.23 11.82
CA VAL A 23 -0.97 27.82 10.57
C VAL A 23 -0.14 26.78 9.82
N ALA A 24 1.19 26.93 9.76
CA ALA A 24 2.07 25.96 9.12
C ALA A 24 2.12 24.60 9.84
N VAL A 25 1.98 24.59 11.17
CA VAL A 25 1.89 23.35 11.97
C VAL A 25 0.58 22.62 11.72
N LEU A 26 -0.54 23.33 11.62
CA LEU A 26 -1.86 22.76 11.34
C LEU A 26 -2.02 22.29 9.88
N ALA A 27 -1.25 22.85 8.95
CA ALA A 27 -1.24 22.45 7.54
C ALA A 27 -0.47 21.13 7.27
N ARG A 28 0.11 20.49 8.29
CA ARG A 28 0.68 19.13 8.17
C ARG A 28 -0.48 18.13 8.05
N GLY A 29 -1.03 17.99 6.84
CA GLY A 29 -1.91 16.89 6.51
C GLY A 29 -1.19 15.56 6.78
N ALA A 30 -1.74 14.74 7.67
CA ALA A 30 -1.21 13.40 7.93
C ALA A 30 -1.34 12.58 6.64
N ARG A 31 -0.22 12.39 5.93
CA ARG A 31 -0.18 11.50 4.78
C ARG A 31 -0.14 10.07 5.30
N ALA A 32 -1.22 9.31 5.14
CA ALA A 32 -1.23 7.87 5.36
C ALA A 32 -0.46 7.18 4.22
N GLN A 33 0.86 7.34 4.21
CA GLN A 33 1.72 6.77 3.18
C GLN A 33 2.13 5.35 3.55
N LEU A 34 2.12 4.49 2.54
CA LEU A 34 2.63 3.13 2.64
C LEU A 34 4.13 3.18 2.96
N SER A 35 4.54 2.37 3.94
CA SER A 35 5.95 2.17 4.29
C SER A 35 6.20 0.70 4.59
N ALA A 36 7.23 0.12 3.97
CA ALA A 36 7.66 -1.25 4.25
C ALA A 36 8.08 -1.45 5.73
N GLY A 37 8.52 -0.37 6.37
CA GLY A 37 8.93 -0.33 7.78
C GLY A 37 7.84 0.15 8.72
N PHE A 38 6.57 0.24 8.31
CA PHE A 38 5.51 0.82 9.16
C PHE A 38 5.46 0.21 10.58
N TYR A 39 5.65 -1.11 10.69
CA TYR A 39 5.66 -1.82 11.98
C TYR A 39 7.03 -1.94 12.64
N SER A 40 8.10 -1.35 12.10
CA SER A 40 9.47 -1.58 12.62
C SER A 40 9.66 -1.14 14.07
N ALA A 41 8.91 -0.14 14.54
CA ALA A 41 8.97 0.35 15.93
C ALA A 41 8.01 -0.40 16.86
N SER A 42 6.83 -0.80 16.38
CA SER A 42 5.78 -1.41 17.20
C SER A 42 5.85 -2.94 17.24
N CYS A 43 6.29 -3.58 16.15
CA CYS A 43 6.42 -5.02 16.00
C CYS A 43 7.53 -5.36 14.99
N PRO A 44 8.82 -5.30 15.39
CA PRO A 44 9.96 -5.43 14.47
C PRO A 44 10.08 -6.82 13.81
N THR A 45 9.42 -7.84 14.38
CA THR A 45 9.48 -9.22 13.86
C THR A 45 8.39 -9.54 12.86
N VAL A 46 7.37 -8.69 12.68
CA VAL A 46 6.18 -9.04 11.87
C VAL A 46 6.55 -9.35 10.41
N GLN A 47 7.44 -8.56 9.80
CA GLN A 47 7.87 -8.81 8.43
C GLN A 47 8.61 -10.15 8.31
N GLY A 48 9.44 -10.50 9.30
CA GLY A 48 10.15 -11.78 9.36
C GLY A 48 9.20 -12.96 9.58
N ALA A 49 8.28 -12.83 10.54
CA ALA A 49 7.29 -13.85 10.86
C ALA A 49 6.37 -14.14 9.67
N VAL A 50 5.85 -13.10 9.01
CA VAL A 50 5.01 -13.26 7.81
C VAL A 50 5.81 -13.94 6.69
N ARG A 51 7.05 -13.52 6.43
CA ARG A 51 7.91 -14.18 5.42
C ARG A 51 8.14 -15.64 5.74
N GLN A 52 8.41 -15.97 7.00
CA GLN A 52 8.64 -17.34 7.43
C GLN A 52 7.39 -18.20 7.24
N VAL A 53 6.24 -17.77 7.76
CA VAL A 53 4.97 -18.50 7.63
C VAL A 53 4.60 -18.68 6.15
N MET A 54 4.73 -17.62 5.34
CA MET A 54 4.46 -17.68 3.91
C MET A 54 5.39 -18.64 3.18
N SER A 55 6.70 -18.61 3.48
CA SER A 55 7.68 -19.53 2.87
C SER A 55 7.37 -20.99 3.20
N GLN A 56 7.01 -21.27 4.45
CA GLN A 56 6.62 -22.62 4.89
C GLN A 56 5.34 -23.08 4.18
N ALA A 57 4.34 -22.20 4.10
CA ALA A 57 3.06 -22.51 3.46
C ALA A 57 3.21 -22.77 1.94
N VAL A 58 4.07 -22.00 1.25
CA VAL A 58 4.37 -22.18 -0.17
C VAL A 58 5.19 -23.45 -0.44
N ILE A 59 6.14 -23.79 0.44
CA ILE A 59 6.91 -25.03 0.32
C ILE A 59 6.03 -26.26 0.56
N ASN A 60 5.10 -26.18 1.52
CA ASN A 60 4.17 -27.27 1.81
C ASN A 60 3.16 -27.49 0.68
N ASP A 61 2.61 -26.40 0.12
CA ASP A 61 1.80 -26.45 -1.09
C ASP A 61 2.05 -25.21 -1.95
N THR A 62 2.65 -25.44 -3.12
CA THR A 62 2.93 -24.39 -4.11
C THR A 62 1.66 -23.64 -4.58
N ARG A 63 0.48 -24.24 -4.46
CA ARG A 63 -0.81 -23.60 -4.76
C ARG A 63 -1.20 -22.55 -3.71
N THR A 64 -0.61 -22.56 -2.53
CA THR A 64 -0.87 -21.57 -1.47
C THR A 64 -0.48 -20.16 -1.92
N GLY A 65 0.65 -20.01 -2.60
CA GLY A 65 1.08 -18.71 -3.15
C GLY A 65 0.07 -18.17 -4.16
N ALA A 66 -0.37 -19.03 -5.08
CA ALA A 66 -1.42 -18.72 -6.04
C ALA A 66 -2.77 -18.39 -5.38
N ALA A 67 -3.15 -19.11 -4.33
CA ALA A 67 -4.41 -18.89 -3.60
C ALA A 67 -4.40 -17.56 -2.85
N ILE A 68 -3.29 -17.19 -2.21
CA ILE A 68 -3.15 -15.91 -1.49
C ILE A 68 -3.15 -14.74 -2.47
N LEU A 69 -2.44 -14.87 -3.59
CA LEU A 69 -2.49 -13.87 -4.66
C LEU A 69 -3.91 -13.75 -5.24
N ARG A 70 -4.59 -14.88 -5.48
CA ARG A 70 -5.99 -14.89 -5.93
C ARG A 70 -6.90 -14.19 -4.92
N LEU A 71 -6.72 -14.40 -3.63
CA LEU A 71 -7.49 -13.72 -2.58
C LEU A 71 -7.25 -12.21 -2.62
N PHE A 72 -5.99 -11.78 -2.73
CA PHE A 72 -5.65 -10.36 -2.85
C PHE A 72 -6.28 -9.70 -4.10
N PHE A 73 -6.22 -10.39 -5.24
CA PHE A 73 -6.86 -9.92 -6.47
C PHE A 73 -8.38 -9.98 -6.41
N HIS A 74 -8.96 -10.96 -5.71
CA HIS A 74 -10.39 -11.02 -5.47
C HIS A 74 -10.87 -9.83 -4.63
N ASP A 75 -10.07 -9.40 -3.66
CA ASP A 75 -10.41 -8.28 -2.78
C ASP A 75 -10.19 -6.92 -3.46
N CYS A 76 -9.18 -6.79 -4.34
CA CYS A 76 -8.79 -5.48 -4.87
C CYS A 76 -8.66 -5.33 -6.39
N PHE A 77 -9.02 -6.35 -7.17
CA PHE A 77 -8.80 -6.38 -8.62
C PHE A 77 -9.95 -7.03 -9.38
N VAL A 78 -11.16 -6.50 -9.18
CA VAL A 78 -12.34 -6.95 -9.93
C VAL A 78 -12.76 -5.84 -10.89
N ASN A 79 -12.03 -5.64 -12.01
CA ASN A 79 -12.60 -4.99 -13.20
C ASN A 79 -11.85 -5.09 -14.56
N GLU A 80 -10.85 -5.97 -14.76
CA GLU A 80 -10.00 -5.85 -15.97
C GLU A 80 -10.22 -6.90 -17.07
N LEU A 81 -11.12 -7.87 -16.85
CA LEU A 81 -11.32 -8.97 -17.80
C LEU A 81 -12.46 -8.76 -18.82
N PHE A 82 -13.25 -7.68 -18.72
CA PHE A 82 -14.46 -7.52 -19.55
C PHE A 82 -14.47 -6.30 -20.49
N ASN A 83 -13.35 -5.59 -20.66
CA ASN A 83 -13.28 -4.43 -21.56
C ASN A 83 -12.52 -4.74 -22.86
N ASN A 84 -13.20 -5.49 -23.75
CA ASN A 84 -12.96 -5.59 -25.19
C ASN A 84 -11.71 -6.38 -25.69
N GLY A 85 -11.95 -7.67 -26.02
CA GLY A 85 -11.57 -8.23 -27.32
C GLY A 85 -10.26 -9.01 -27.45
N ALA A 86 -9.25 -8.78 -26.61
CA ALA A 86 -7.95 -9.45 -26.75
C ALA A 86 -7.80 -10.76 -25.96
N VAL A 87 -8.76 -11.08 -25.09
CA VAL A 87 -8.65 -12.20 -24.13
C VAL A 87 -9.37 -13.47 -24.62
N ASP A 88 -10.18 -13.40 -25.68
CA ASP A 88 -10.94 -14.55 -26.21
C ASP A 88 -10.02 -15.67 -26.75
N SER A 89 -8.94 -15.29 -27.45
CA SER A 89 -7.93 -16.23 -27.94
C SER A 89 -7.16 -16.90 -26.80
N LEU A 90 -6.83 -16.14 -25.74
CA LEU A 90 -6.21 -16.65 -24.51
C LEU A 90 -7.16 -17.60 -23.78
N VAL A 91 -8.45 -17.28 -23.67
CA VAL A 91 -9.47 -18.15 -23.06
C VAL A 91 -9.57 -19.46 -23.83
N ARG A 92 -9.64 -19.43 -25.16
CA ARG A 92 -9.65 -20.66 -25.97
C ARG A 92 -8.37 -21.47 -25.80
N LEU A 93 -7.20 -20.84 -25.86
CA LEU A 93 -5.90 -21.48 -25.67
C LEU A 93 -5.80 -22.17 -24.31
N TYR A 94 -6.14 -21.46 -23.23
CA TYR A 94 -6.07 -21.97 -21.87
C TYR A 94 -7.16 -23.00 -21.56
N SER A 95 -8.34 -22.89 -22.17
CA SER A 95 -9.40 -23.91 -22.05
C SER A 95 -9.00 -25.24 -22.71
N ALA A 96 -8.26 -25.18 -23.82
CA ALA A 96 -7.82 -26.36 -24.56
C ALA A 96 -6.48 -26.94 -24.04
N ASN A 97 -5.65 -26.12 -23.38
CA ASN A 97 -4.33 -26.52 -22.88
C ASN A 97 -4.12 -26.07 -21.42
N PRO A 98 -4.58 -26.86 -20.45
CA PRO A 98 -4.41 -26.57 -19.02
C PRO A 98 -2.94 -26.46 -18.58
N ALA A 99 -2.03 -27.17 -19.27
CA ALA A 99 -0.60 -27.13 -18.94
C ALA A 99 0.03 -25.78 -19.33
N ALA A 100 -0.31 -25.26 -20.51
CA ALA A 100 0.09 -23.91 -20.93
C ALA A 100 -0.45 -22.84 -19.97
N PHE A 101 -1.73 -22.94 -19.60
CA PHE A 101 -2.32 -22.06 -18.59
C PHE A 101 -1.53 -22.11 -17.27
N SER A 102 -1.26 -23.30 -16.75
CA SER A 102 -0.55 -23.43 -15.46
C SER A 102 0.87 -22.88 -15.50
N ALA A 103 1.57 -23.03 -16.63
CA ALA A 103 2.93 -22.53 -16.82
C ALA A 103 2.96 -20.99 -16.87
N ASP A 104 2.10 -20.39 -17.70
CA ASP A 104 2.02 -18.94 -17.86
C ASP A 104 1.49 -18.26 -16.60
N PHE A 105 0.52 -18.88 -15.93
CA PHE A 105 0.02 -18.41 -14.64
C PHE A 105 1.13 -18.44 -13.57
N ALA A 106 1.88 -19.54 -13.45
CA ALA A 106 2.98 -19.63 -12.48
C ALA A 106 4.07 -18.58 -12.76
N ALA A 107 4.48 -18.41 -14.02
CA ALA A 107 5.45 -17.40 -14.43
C ALA A 107 4.96 -15.98 -14.09
N SER A 108 3.68 -15.69 -14.33
CA SER A 108 3.06 -14.41 -14.01
C SER A 108 3.05 -14.14 -12.50
N MET A 109 2.76 -15.15 -11.68
CA MET A 109 2.81 -15.02 -10.22
C MET A 109 4.22 -14.78 -9.69
N ILE A 110 5.24 -15.41 -10.28
CA ILE A 110 6.65 -15.13 -9.96
C ILE A 110 7.00 -13.68 -10.29
N ASN A 111 6.66 -13.22 -11.49
CA ASN A 111 6.92 -11.83 -11.91
C ASN A 111 6.20 -10.81 -11.03
N LEU A 112 4.95 -11.08 -10.65
CA LEU A 112 4.20 -10.23 -9.75
C LEU A 112 4.82 -10.19 -8.34
N GLY A 113 5.32 -11.32 -7.83
CA GLY A 113 6.02 -11.37 -6.55
C GLY A 113 7.33 -10.56 -6.54
N ASN A 114 7.90 -10.27 -7.71
CA ASN A 114 9.09 -9.42 -7.86
C ASN A 114 8.76 -7.92 -7.89
N VAL A 115 7.49 -7.52 -7.94
CA VAL A 115 7.06 -6.11 -7.91
C VAL A 115 6.88 -5.66 -6.46
N SER A 116 7.64 -4.65 -6.04
CA SER A 116 7.46 -4.04 -4.71
C SER A 116 6.39 -2.95 -4.74
N PRO A 117 5.57 -2.80 -3.67
CA PRO A 117 4.56 -1.76 -3.61
C PRO A 117 5.20 -0.36 -3.60
N LEU A 118 4.50 0.61 -4.19
CA LEU A 118 4.90 2.01 -4.13
C LEU A 118 4.78 2.51 -2.68
N THR A 119 5.83 3.16 -2.18
CA THR A 119 5.90 3.68 -0.81
C THR A 119 6.13 5.19 -0.82
N GLY A 120 5.92 5.83 0.33
CA GLY A 120 6.09 7.27 0.46
C GLY A 120 5.15 8.06 -0.46
N SER A 121 5.63 9.17 -1.04
CA SER A 121 4.83 10.02 -1.95
C SER A 121 4.52 9.40 -3.31
N SER A 122 5.14 8.27 -3.63
CA SER A 122 4.89 7.57 -4.88
C SER A 122 3.73 6.59 -4.79
N GLY A 123 3.22 6.30 -3.58
CA GLY A 123 2.10 5.38 -3.35
C GLY A 123 0.92 6.05 -2.66
N GLU A 124 -0.27 5.53 -2.89
CA GLU A 124 -1.50 5.91 -2.19
C GLU A 124 -2.26 4.68 -1.67
N ILE A 125 -3.02 4.87 -0.58
CA ILE A 125 -3.91 3.83 -0.06
C ILE A 125 -5.27 3.99 -0.73
N ARG A 126 -5.71 2.97 -1.48
CA ARG A 126 -7.05 2.93 -2.04
C ARG A 126 -8.06 2.75 -0.92
N LEU A 127 -8.99 3.69 -0.78
CA LEU A 127 -10.08 3.61 0.20
C LEU A 127 -11.18 2.66 -0.26
N ASP A 128 -11.33 2.51 -1.57
CA ASP A 128 -12.18 1.52 -2.22
C ASP A 128 -11.36 0.82 -3.30
N CYS A 129 -11.09 -0.48 -3.13
CA CYS A 129 -10.29 -1.22 -4.08
C CYS A 129 -10.96 -1.44 -5.45
N ARG A 130 -12.20 -0.97 -5.67
CA ARG A 130 -12.87 -1.01 -6.97
C ARG A 130 -12.58 0.20 -7.86
N LYS A 131 -12.05 1.29 -7.31
CA LYS A 131 -11.74 2.52 -8.08
C LYS A 131 -10.41 3.16 -7.70
N VAL A 132 -9.82 3.92 -8.60
CA VAL A 132 -8.69 4.79 -8.26
C VAL A 132 -9.24 5.94 -7.41
N ASN A 133 -8.50 6.39 -6.38
CA ASN A 133 -8.93 7.56 -5.62
C ASN A 133 -8.98 8.77 -6.57
N SER A 134 -10.01 9.62 -6.45
CA SER A 134 -10.21 10.82 -7.27
C SER A 134 -10.25 12.05 -6.38
#